data_AF-A0A521E151-F1
#
_entry.id   AF-A0A521E151-F1
#
_cell.length_a   1.000
_cell.length_b   1.000
_cell.length_c   1.000
_cell.angle_alpha   90.00
_cell.angle_beta   90.00
_cell.angle_gamma   90.00
#
_symmetry.space_group_name_H-M   'P 1'
#
loop_
_entity.id
_entity.type
_entity.pdbx_description
1 polymer ?
#
loop_
_entity_poly.entity_id
_entity_poly.type
_entity_poly.pdbx_seq_one_letter_code
_entity_poly.pdbx_strand_id
1 'polypeptide(L)'
;MAQETVTFAKVGIALNDAGTICWKLKYTYNLIRPLTYIQKYIAPGWNSLIDTPPFPRFTSGHSTFFSCSSWYVNYYLGDNFQLTDKQKVSEGFASRTLIVLMLLPMKL
;
A
#
# COMPACT_ATOMS: atom_id res chain seq x y z
N MET A 1 9.46 -18.34 -16.63
CA MET A 1 10.64 -17.46 -16.80
C MET A 1 10.31 -16.15 -17.53
N ALA A 2 10.06 -16.12 -18.84
CA ALA A 2 9.84 -14.84 -19.55
C ALA A 2 8.64 -14.03 -19.01
N GLN A 3 7.50 -14.69 -18.75
CA GLN A 3 6.29 -14.04 -18.25
C GLN A 3 6.48 -13.43 -16.84
N GLU A 4 7.15 -14.15 -15.94
CA GLU A 4 7.40 -13.71 -14.56
C GLU A 4 8.28 -12.47 -14.53
N THR A 5 9.36 -12.46 -15.33
CA THR A 5 10.25 -11.30 -15.46
C THR A 5 9.50 -10.07 -15.97
N VAL A 6 8.64 -10.24 -16.98
CA VAL A 6 7.80 -9.15 -17.49
C VAL A 6 6.83 -8.63 -16.44
N THR A 7 6.21 -9.52 -15.66
CA THR A 7 5.31 -9.14 -14.56
C THR A 7 6.06 -8.34 -13.50
N PHE A 8 7.22 -8.79 -13.03
CA PHE A 8 8.01 -8.06 -12.05
C PHE A 8 8.47 -6.69 -12.57
N ALA A 9 8.91 -6.62 -13.83
CA ALA A 9 9.33 -5.35 -14.44
C ALA A 9 8.17 -4.34 -14.48
N LYS A 10 6.99 -4.77 -14.92
CA LYS A 10 5.80 -3.90 -14.99
C LYS A 10 5.32 -3.45 -13.60
N VAL A 11 5.28 -4.35 -12.62
CA VAL A 11 4.96 -4.00 -11.23
C VAL A 11 5.97 -3.00 -10.68
N GLY A 12 7.26 -3.20 -10.92
CA GLY A 12 8.32 -2.29 -10.49
C GLY A 12 8.17 -0.88 -11.07
N ILE A 13 7.90 -0.77 -12.38
CA ILE A 13 7.63 0.52 -13.05
C ILE A 13 6.40 1.20 -12.42
N ALA A 14 5.29 0.46 -12.27
CA ALA A 14 4.06 1.01 -11.71
C ALA A 14 4.23 1.48 -10.25
N LEU A 15 5.00 0.75 -9.44
CA LEU A 15 5.33 1.13 -8.07
C LEU A 15 6.16 2.43 -8.04
N ASN A 16 7.08 2.63 -8.98
CA ASN A 16 7.86 3.87 -9.08
C ASN A 16 6.96 5.07 -9.37
N ASP A 17 6.10 4.96 -10.39
CA ASP A 17 5.16 6.02 -10.77
C ASP A 17 4.18 6.33 -9.62
N ALA A 18 3.65 5.28 -8.98
CA ALA A 18 2.77 5.38 -7.81
C ALA A 18 3.46 6.10 -6.65
N GLY A 19 4.73 5.80 -6.40
CA GLY A 19 5.55 6.46 -5.38
C GLY A 19 5.73 7.94 -5.67
N THR A 20 6.12 8.28 -6.90
CA THR A 20 6.30 9.67 -7.36
C THR A 20 5.03 10.49 -7.17
N ILE A 21 3.89 9.97 -7.62
CA ILE A 21 2.59 10.66 -7.49
C ILE A 21 2.18 10.77 -6.01
N CYS A 22 2.30 9.69 -5.23
CA CYS A 22 1.94 9.70 -3.82
C CYS A 22 2.74 10.74 -3.04
N TRP A 23 4.06 10.81 -3.24
CA TRP A 23 4.91 11.80 -2.56
C TRP A 23 4.64 13.21 -3.05
N LYS A 24 4.39 13.41 -4.35
CA LYS A 24 3.96 14.71 -4.86
C LYS A 24 2.70 15.19 -4.13
N LEU A 25 1.67 14.34 -4.01
CA LEU A 25 0.43 14.71 -3.32
C LEU A 25 0.63 14.92 -1.81
N LYS A 26 1.48 14.11 -1.16
CA LYS A 26 1.87 14.30 0.24
C LYS A 26 2.39 15.69 0.53
N TYR A 27 3.29 16.19 -0.31
CA TYR A 27 3.86 17.52 -0.13
C TYR A 27 3.03 18.63 -0.78
N THR A 28 2.09 18.30 -1.66
CA THR A 28 1.09 19.26 -2.19
C THR A 28 0.07 19.62 -1.11
N TYR A 29 -0.51 18.63 -0.43
CA TYR A 29 -1.53 18.87 0.60
C TYR A 29 -0.97 19.05 2.01
N ASN A 30 0.25 18.54 2.25
CA ASN A 30 1.01 18.69 3.50
C ASN A 30 0.18 18.46 4.79
N LEU A 31 -0.68 17.44 4.79
CA LEU A 31 -1.60 17.21 5.91
C LEU A 31 -0.87 16.65 7.14
N ILE A 32 -1.21 17.20 8.31
CA ILE A 32 -0.82 16.74 9.65
C ILE A 32 -1.09 15.25 9.86
N ARG A 33 -0.51 14.57 10.86
CA ARG A 33 -0.83 13.17 11.19
C ARG A 33 -1.95 13.06 12.24
N PRO A 34 -2.69 11.93 12.30
CA PRO A 34 -3.77 11.76 13.29
C PRO A 34 -3.26 11.87 14.74
N LEU A 35 -2.11 11.23 15.04
CA LEU A 35 -1.47 11.28 16.36
C LEU A 35 -1.32 12.71 16.88
N THR A 36 -0.73 13.59 16.06
CA THR A 36 -0.52 15.00 16.42
C THR A 36 -1.83 15.74 16.67
N TYR A 37 -2.87 15.50 15.87
CA TYR A 37 -4.17 16.15 16.07
C TYR A 37 -4.85 15.66 17.34
N ILE A 38 -4.86 14.33 17.56
CA ILE A 38 -5.50 13.72 18.72
C ILE A 38 -4.82 14.18 20.01
N GLN A 39 -3.49 14.11 20.10
CA GLN A 39 -2.77 14.53 21.29
C GLN A 39 -2.94 16.03 21.58
N LYS A 40 -3.01 16.86 20.54
CA LYS A 40 -3.13 18.31 20.72
C LYS A 40 -4.54 18.75 21.12
N TYR A 41 -5.59 18.11 20.61
CA TYR A 41 -6.95 18.65 20.69
C TYR A 41 -8.00 17.71 21.29
N ILE A 42 -7.71 16.42 21.48
CA ILE A 42 -8.71 15.42 21.91
C ILE A 42 -8.26 14.70 23.18
N ALA A 43 -7.09 14.06 23.15
CA ALA A 43 -6.59 13.19 24.21
C ALA A 43 -5.05 13.22 24.26
N PRO A 44 -4.43 14.06 25.12
CA PRO A 44 -2.98 14.25 25.18
C PRO A 44 -2.17 12.97 25.46
N GLY A 45 -2.74 12.02 26.20
CA GLY A 45 -2.10 10.74 26.51
C GLY A 45 -2.33 9.62 25.47
N TRP A 46 -3.07 9.89 24.39
CA TRP A 46 -3.37 8.88 23.39
C TRP A 46 -2.16 8.57 22.50
N ASN A 47 -1.97 7.29 22.16
CA ASN A 47 -0.93 6.83 21.24
C ASN A 47 -1.51 5.88 20.19
N SER A 48 -0.87 5.84 19.02
CA SER A 48 -1.23 4.92 17.94
C SER A 48 -0.63 3.53 18.17
N LEU A 49 -1.31 2.49 17.68
CA LEU A 49 -0.83 1.10 17.77
C LEU A 49 0.49 0.88 17.01
N ILE A 50 0.68 1.61 15.92
CA ILE A 50 1.88 1.59 15.09
C ILE A 50 2.44 3.01 15.08
N ASP A 51 3.76 3.13 15.10
CA ASP A 51 4.44 4.41 15.04
C ASP A 51 4.08 5.19 13.77
N THR A 52 3.98 6.52 13.94
CA THR A 52 3.66 7.41 12.84
C THR A 52 4.91 7.69 12.00
N PRO A 53 4.92 7.34 10.69
CA PRO A 53 6.08 7.60 9.86
C PRO A 53 6.33 9.11 9.61
N PRO A 54 7.60 9.54 9.41
CA PRO A 54 8.01 10.94 9.32
C PRO A 54 7.73 11.57 7.94
N PHE A 55 6.48 11.55 7.49
CA PHE A 55 6.03 12.21 6.25
C PHE A 55 4.53 12.57 6.31
N PRO A 56 4.04 13.52 5.48
CA PRO A 56 2.64 13.96 5.50
C PRO A 56 1.62 12.83 5.29
N ARG A 57 0.41 13.00 5.85
CA ARG A 57 -0.58 11.93 5.97
C ARG A 57 -1.15 11.47 4.62
N PHE A 58 -1.55 12.40 3.76
CA PHE A 58 -2.38 12.10 2.59
C PHE A 58 -1.61 12.25 1.28
N THR A 59 -1.69 11.31 0.32
CA THR A 59 -2.44 10.05 0.37
C THR A 59 -1.70 8.96 1.17
N SER A 60 -2.34 7.83 1.43
CA SER A 60 -1.68 6.66 2.06
C SER A 60 -0.77 5.94 1.06
N GLY A 61 0.53 5.87 1.35
CA GLY A 61 1.50 5.18 0.49
C GLY A 61 1.19 3.69 0.34
N HIS A 62 0.91 3.00 1.45
CA HIS A 62 0.52 1.58 1.42
C HIS A 62 -0.71 1.34 0.53
N SER A 63 -1.70 2.22 0.60
CA SER A 63 -2.90 2.11 -0.25
C SER A 63 -2.57 2.34 -1.72
N THR A 64 -1.74 3.34 -2.04
CA THR A 64 -1.30 3.64 -3.41
C THR A 64 -0.49 2.49 -4.01
N PHE A 65 0.52 1.97 -3.30
CA PHE A 65 1.36 0.85 -3.78
C PHE A 65 0.59 -0.47 -3.88
N PHE A 66 -0.31 -0.75 -2.93
CA PHE A 66 -1.11 -1.96 -2.96
C PHE A 66 -2.07 -1.94 -4.15
N SER A 67 -2.73 -0.79 -4.39
CA SER A 67 -3.70 -0.66 -5.49
C SER A 67 -3.05 -0.81 -6.87
N CYS A 68 -1.85 -0.29 -7.10
CA CYS A 68 -1.20 -0.47 -8.40
C CYS A 68 -0.67 -1.89 -8.58
N SER A 69 -0.14 -2.51 -7.52
CA SER A 69 0.35 -3.89 -7.57
C SER A 69 -0.78 -4.90 -7.79
N SER A 70 -1.92 -4.73 -7.10
CA SER A 70 -3.07 -5.62 -7.23
C SER A 70 -3.66 -5.63 -8.64
N TRP A 71 -3.62 -4.50 -9.35
CA TRP A 71 -4.03 -4.40 -10.75
C TRP A 71 -3.26 -5.41 -11.63
N TYR A 72 -1.92 -5.41 -11.53
CA TYR A 72 -1.08 -6.32 -12.33
C TYR A 72 -1.20 -7.78 -11.88
N VAL A 73 -1.36 -8.02 -10.58
CA VAL A 73 -1.59 -9.37 -10.06
C VAL A 73 -2.88 -9.96 -10.65
N ASN A 74 -3.98 -9.21 -10.65
CA ASN A 74 -5.24 -9.67 -11.24
C ASN A 74 -5.13 -9.82 -12.76
N TYR A 75 -4.46 -8.88 -13.44
CA TYR A 75 -4.25 -8.96 -14.89
C TYR A 75 -3.50 -10.24 -15.32
N TYR A 76 -2.52 -10.69 -14.52
CA TYR A 76 -1.67 -11.83 -14.87
C TYR A 76 -2.09 -13.16 -14.24
N LEU A 77 -2.65 -13.15 -13.03
CA LEU A 77 -3.00 -14.35 -12.26
C LEU A 77 -4.51 -14.61 -12.21
N GLY A 78 -5.31 -13.72 -12.77
CA GLY A 78 -6.76 -13.80 -12.79
C GLY A 78 -7.43 -13.18 -11.57
N ASP A 79 -8.73 -12.96 -11.70
CA ASP A 79 -9.56 -12.41 -10.62
C ASP A 79 -9.67 -13.38 -9.45
N ASN A 80 -9.78 -12.82 -8.23
CA ASN A 80 -9.89 -13.57 -6.98
C ASN A 80 -8.71 -14.52 -6.72
N PHE A 81 -7.52 -14.19 -7.22
CA PHE A 81 -6.31 -14.94 -6.92
C PHE A 81 -6.09 -15.02 -5.40
N GLN A 82 -6.00 -16.24 -4.88
CA GLN A 82 -5.71 -16.49 -3.47
C GLN A 82 -4.20 -16.54 -3.24
N LEU A 83 -3.70 -15.58 -2.47
CA LEU A 83 -2.30 -15.51 -2.06
C LEU A 83 -2.20 -15.89 -0.58
N THR A 84 -1.34 -16.86 -0.26
CA THR A 84 -0.90 -17.10 1.12
C THR A 84 0.42 -16.36 1.34
N ASP A 85 0.34 -15.21 1.99
CA ASP A 85 1.49 -14.37 2.32
C ASP A 85 2.28 -14.97 3.49
N LYS A 86 3.56 -15.23 3.23
CA LYS A 86 4.55 -15.74 4.19
C LYS A 86 5.72 -14.76 4.39
N GLN A 87 5.67 -13.56 3.80
CA GLN A 87 6.77 -12.59 3.78
C GLN A 87 7.24 -12.24 5.19
N LYS A 88 6.34 -12.21 6.17
CA LYS A 88 6.61 -11.80 7.55
C LYS A 88 6.78 -12.95 8.54
N VAL A 89 6.81 -14.20 8.07
CA VAL A 89 6.97 -15.38 8.94
C VAL A 89 8.33 -15.38 9.64
N SER A 90 9.39 -14.98 8.95
CA SER A 90 10.73 -14.83 9.54
C SER A 90 10.82 -13.73 10.61
N GLU A 91 9.88 -12.78 10.60
CA GLU A 91 9.76 -11.69 11.59
C GLU A 91 8.82 -12.06 12.74
N GLY A 92 8.34 -13.31 12.81
CA GLY A 92 7.50 -13.84 13.89
C GLY A 92 6.00 -13.67 13.68
N PHE A 93 5.54 -13.20 12.51
CA PHE A 93 4.11 -13.08 12.21
C PHE A 93 3.54 -14.37 11.63
N ALA A 94 2.28 -14.68 11.97
CA ALA A 94 1.54 -15.77 11.33
C ALA A 94 1.31 -15.48 9.83
N SER A 95 1.33 -16.54 9.02
CA SER A 95 0.97 -16.44 7.60
C SER A 95 -0.48 -16.01 7.44
N ARG A 96 -0.77 -15.23 6.38
CA ARG A 96 -2.11 -14.71 6.10
C ARG A 96 -2.52 -15.10 4.68
N THR A 97 -3.71 -15.67 4.54
CA THR A 97 -4.31 -15.94 3.23
C THR A 97 -5.27 -14.81 2.88
N LEU A 98 -5.08 -14.21 1.71
CA LEU A 98 -5.89 -13.12 1.19
C LEU A 98 -6.34 -13.42 -0.24
N ILE A 99 -7.56 -12.99 -0.56
CA ILE A 99 -8.03 -12.87 -1.93
C ILE A 99 -7.59 -11.50 -2.42
N VAL A 100 -6.82 -11.44 -3.50
CA VAL A 100 -6.44 -10.18 -4.12
C VAL A 100 -7.66 -9.63 -4.85
N LEU A 101 -8.35 -8.69 -4.21
CA LEU A 101 -9.54 -8.04 -4.74
C LEU A 101 -9.20 -6.70 -5.38
N MET A 102 -9.79 -6.47 -6.54
CA MET A 102 -9.89 -5.13 -7.14
C MET A 102 -11.20 -4.50 -6.69
N LEU A 103 -11.14 -3.32 -6.07
CA LEU A 103 -12.35 -2.62 -5.63
C LEU A 103 -13.09 -1.92 -6.79
N LEU A 104 -12.45 -1.76 -7.96
CA LEU A 104 -13.05 -1.17 -9.16
C LEU A 104 -12.52 -1.84 -10.42
N PRO A 105 -13.37 -2.21 -11.39
CA PRO A 105 -12.92 -2.68 -12.69
C PRO A 105 -12.33 -1.50 -13.47
N MET A 106 -11.00 -1.45 -13.60
CA MET A 106 -10.36 -0.59 -14.59
C MET A 106 -10.45 -1.27 -15.95
N LYS A 107 -11.55 -1.05 -16.68
CA LYS A 107 -11.58 -1.31 -18.12
C LYS A 107 -10.69 -0.25 -18.78
N LEU A 108 -9.57 -0.68 -19.35
CA LEU A 108 -8.78 0.13 -20.28
C LEU A 108 -9.59 0.35 -21.57
#